data_AF-A0A7Y8SX65-F1
#
_entry.id   AF-A0A7Y8SX65-F1
#
_cell.length_a   1.000
_cell.length_b   1.000
_cell.length_c   1.000
_cell.angle_alpha   90.00
_cell.angle_beta   90.00
_cell.angle_gamma   90.00
#
_symmetry.space_group_name_H-M   'P 1'
#
loop_
_entity.id
_entity.type
_entity.pdbx_description
1 polymer ?
#
loop_
_entity_poly.entity_id
_entity_poly.type
_entity_poly.pdbx_seq_one_letter_code
_entity_poly.pdbx_strand_id
1 'polypeptide(L)'
;METTPRLGLELVQAQQAQKHVTVNESFRRLDALVQLSAVSATTAEEPASPSAGAIYILPAGKSGSAWSAMAEGALAAYQDGAWVEIVPAKGWRAFIEDEAALRIFGGLDWAVLGETQERLGLNTTASDTNRLAVKSDAALLSHDDVTPGSGDARQMINKSAEEKTASVVFQTAWSGRAEFGLNGDDDFSLKVSANGADWREAARFAKADGKASFPSGLKHPETGFAIRSILPVPGATVWSRSIASMSRVTSARAWPRSQACRAACSRWQARSRTSSSTTP
;
A
#
# COMPACT_ATOMS: atom_id res chain seq x y z
N MET A 1 35.13 -22.96 -42.69
CA MET A 1 35.41 -22.77 -41.25
C MET A 1 34.07 -22.86 -40.56
N GLU A 2 33.91 -23.77 -39.61
CA GLU A 2 32.64 -23.92 -38.89
C GLU A 2 32.64 -23.03 -37.65
N THR A 3 31.52 -22.36 -37.41
CA THR A 3 31.34 -21.41 -36.31
C THR A 3 30.07 -21.75 -35.54
N THR A 4 30.00 -21.35 -34.27
CA THR A 4 28.76 -21.47 -33.49
C THR A 4 27.66 -20.56 -34.06
N PRO A 5 26.37 -20.96 -33.93
CA PRO A 5 25.28 -20.28 -34.61
C PRO A 5 24.93 -18.89 -34.06
N ARG A 6 25.16 -18.61 -32.76
CA ARG A 6 24.74 -17.33 -32.15
C ARG A 6 25.86 -16.29 -32.13
N LEU A 7 27.02 -16.66 -31.60
CA LEU A 7 28.15 -15.77 -31.35
C LEU A 7 29.26 -15.88 -32.41
N GLY A 8 29.16 -16.82 -33.35
CA GLY A 8 30.16 -17.01 -34.39
C GLY A 8 31.52 -17.48 -33.87
N LEU A 9 31.57 -18.22 -32.76
CA LEU A 9 32.82 -18.74 -32.20
C LEU A 9 33.40 -19.81 -33.12
N GLU A 10 34.67 -19.69 -33.47
CA GLU A 10 35.36 -20.62 -34.34
C GLU A 10 35.54 -21.99 -33.69
N LEU A 11 35.12 -23.05 -34.38
CA LEU A 11 35.28 -24.43 -33.91
C LEU A 11 36.66 -24.99 -34.29
N VAL A 12 37.27 -25.73 -33.37
CA VAL A 12 38.58 -26.36 -33.58
C VAL A 12 38.43 -27.56 -34.52
N GLN A 13 39.26 -27.60 -35.57
CA GLN A 13 39.31 -28.69 -36.55
C GLN A 13 39.77 -30.02 -35.91
N ALA A 14 39.33 -31.13 -36.48
CA ALA A 14 39.73 -32.46 -36.01
C ALA A 14 41.25 -32.64 -36.13
N GLN A 15 41.90 -33.02 -35.02
CA GLN A 15 43.34 -33.30 -34.97
C GLN A 15 43.64 -34.40 -33.94
N GLN A 16 44.92 -34.80 -33.86
CA GLN A 16 45.44 -35.82 -32.94
C GLN A 16 45.04 -35.52 -31.48
N ALA A 17 44.68 -36.58 -30.75
CA ALA A 17 44.23 -36.59 -29.35
C ALA A 17 42.83 -36.00 -29.05
N GLN A 18 41.96 -35.81 -30.05
CA GLN A 18 40.51 -35.53 -29.89
C GLN A 18 40.15 -34.33 -28.99
N LYS A 19 41.08 -33.42 -28.69
CA LYS A 19 40.85 -32.24 -27.84
C LYS A 19 39.74 -31.33 -28.38
N HIS A 20 39.54 -31.34 -29.69
CA HIS A 20 38.47 -30.61 -30.38
C HIS A 20 37.08 -30.99 -29.85
N VAL A 21 36.86 -32.23 -29.39
CA VAL A 21 35.54 -32.67 -28.89
C VAL A 21 35.15 -31.85 -27.66
N THR A 22 35.95 -31.89 -26.61
CA THR A 22 35.67 -31.20 -25.34
C THR A 22 35.67 -29.68 -25.48
N VAL A 23 36.57 -29.12 -26.30
CA VAL A 23 36.65 -27.67 -26.52
C VAL A 23 35.44 -27.17 -27.31
N ASN A 24 35.06 -27.86 -28.38
CA ASN A 24 33.90 -27.45 -29.19
C ASN A 24 32.59 -27.63 -28.42
N GLU A 25 32.47 -28.67 -27.57
CA GLU A 25 31.34 -28.81 -26.64
C GLU A 25 31.26 -27.62 -25.68
N SER A 26 32.40 -27.16 -25.14
CA SER A 26 32.46 -25.98 -24.28
C SER A 26 32.04 -24.70 -25.01
N PHE A 27 32.49 -24.51 -26.26
CA PHE A 27 32.09 -23.35 -27.08
C PHE A 27 30.61 -23.36 -27.42
N ARG A 28 30.04 -24.52 -27.76
CA ARG A 28 28.60 -24.66 -27.98
C ARG A 28 27.79 -24.32 -26.73
N ARG A 29 28.24 -24.75 -25.56
CA ARG A 29 27.59 -24.40 -24.30
C ARG A 29 27.70 -22.91 -23.98
N LEU A 30 28.87 -22.29 -24.24
CA LEU A 30 29.04 -20.84 -24.08
C LEU A 30 28.19 -20.04 -25.06
N ASP A 31 28.08 -20.49 -26.30
CA ASP A 31 27.23 -19.87 -27.34
C ASP A 31 25.76 -19.79 -26.91
N ALA A 32 25.28 -20.85 -26.24
CA ALA A 32 23.92 -20.88 -25.71
C ALA A 32 23.73 -19.95 -24.50
N LEU A 33 24.72 -19.87 -23.60
CA LEU A 33 24.55 -19.23 -22.28
C LEU A 33 24.96 -17.77 -22.22
N VAL A 34 25.91 -17.33 -23.05
CA VAL A 34 26.34 -15.93 -23.10
C VAL A 34 25.26 -15.12 -23.82
N GLN A 35 24.75 -14.09 -23.15
CA GLN A 35 23.58 -13.33 -23.63
C GLN A 35 22.40 -14.26 -23.95
N LEU A 36 22.09 -15.16 -23.01
CA LEU A 36 21.02 -16.13 -23.12
C LEU A 36 19.70 -15.45 -23.53
N SER A 37 19.25 -15.80 -24.72
CA SER A 37 17.97 -15.38 -25.32
C SER A 37 17.24 -16.65 -25.74
N ALA A 38 16.09 -16.90 -25.11
CA ALA A 38 15.22 -18.01 -25.41
C ALA A 38 14.04 -17.52 -26.25
N VAL A 39 13.66 -18.31 -27.25
CA VAL A 39 12.53 -18.02 -28.14
C VAL A 39 11.23 -17.96 -27.35
N SER A 40 11.04 -18.92 -26.44
CA SER A 40 9.85 -19.03 -25.62
C SER A 40 10.12 -19.79 -24.33
N ALA A 41 9.33 -19.49 -23.30
CA ALA A 41 9.26 -20.24 -22.04
C ALA A 41 7.93 -20.99 -21.84
N THR A 42 7.01 -20.89 -22.80
CA THR A 42 5.64 -21.45 -22.69
C THR A 42 5.29 -22.43 -23.81
N THR A 43 6.13 -22.52 -24.84
CA THR A 43 5.96 -23.50 -25.92
C THR A 43 6.04 -24.94 -25.36
N ALA A 44 4.93 -25.67 -25.40
CA ALA A 44 4.82 -27.01 -24.83
C ALA A 44 5.08 -28.14 -25.83
N GLU A 45 5.05 -27.88 -27.13
CA GLU A 45 5.33 -28.88 -28.16
C GLU A 45 6.67 -28.61 -28.83
N GLU A 46 7.51 -29.64 -28.94
CA GLU A 46 8.80 -29.57 -29.63
C GLU A 46 8.63 -29.10 -31.08
N PRO A 47 9.27 -27.98 -31.50
CA PRO A 47 9.19 -27.51 -32.86
C PRO A 47 9.73 -28.54 -33.86
N ALA A 48 8.99 -28.78 -34.94
CA ALA A 48 9.41 -29.73 -35.98
C ALA A 48 10.60 -29.21 -36.83
N SER A 49 10.86 -27.90 -36.83
CA SER A 49 11.94 -27.27 -37.61
C SER A 49 12.53 -26.07 -36.86
N PRO A 50 13.22 -26.30 -35.73
CA PRO A 50 13.87 -25.24 -34.97
C PRO A 50 15.06 -24.65 -35.76
N SER A 51 15.28 -23.34 -35.64
CA SER A 51 16.49 -22.71 -36.18
C SER A 51 17.73 -23.11 -35.38
N ALA A 52 18.89 -23.18 -36.03
CA ALA A 52 20.15 -23.41 -35.35
C ALA A 52 20.40 -22.31 -34.29
N GLY A 53 20.76 -22.72 -33.06
CA GLY A 53 20.95 -21.81 -31.94
C GLY A 53 19.65 -21.38 -31.22
N ALA A 54 18.48 -21.87 -31.64
CA ALA A 54 17.23 -21.65 -30.92
C ALA A 54 17.32 -22.26 -29.52
N ILE A 55 16.83 -21.54 -28.53
CA ILE A 55 16.77 -22.00 -27.14
C ILE A 55 15.34 -21.85 -26.66
N TYR A 56 14.83 -22.88 -25.98
CA TYR A 56 13.53 -22.85 -25.32
C TYR A 56 13.72 -23.15 -23.83
N ILE A 57 12.97 -22.47 -22.97
CA ILE A 57 12.80 -22.92 -21.58
C ILE A 57 11.63 -23.90 -21.60
N LEU A 58 11.89 -25.10 -21.10
CA LEU A 58 10.95 -26.20 -21.16
C LEU A 58 9.84 -26.06 -20.11
N PRO A 59 8.56 -25.84 -20.50
CA PRO A 59 7.47 -25.69 -19.54
C PRO A 59 7.00 -27.03 -18.95
N ALA A 60 6.15 -26.94 -17.93
CA ALA A 60 5.36 -28.07 -17.47
C ALA A 60 4.55 -28.68 -18.61
N GLY A 61 4.49 -30.01 -18.68
CA GLY A 61 3.70 -30.71 -19.70
C GLY A 61 4.29 -30.68 -21.12
N LYS A 62 5.57 -30.32 -21.27
CA LYS A 62 6.30 -30.40 -22.54
C LYS A 62 6.18 -31.78 -23.21
N SER A 63 6.13 -31.78 -24.53
CA SER A 63 6.01 -32.98 -25.37
C SER A 63 6.94 -32.91 -26.57
N GLY A 64 7.24 -34.07 -27.16
CA GLY A 64 8.20 -34.20 -28.26
C GLY A 64 9.22 -35.32 -28.03
N SER A 65 9.86 -35.78 -29.09
CA SER A 65 10.79 -36.92 -29.02
C SER A 65 12.02 -36.65 -28.14
N ALA A 66 12.59 -35.45 -28.21
CA ALA A 66 13.75 -35.06 -27.41
C ALA A 66 13.31 -34.38 -26.11
N TRP A 67 12.32 -33.48 -26.20
CA TRP A 67 11.91 -32.66 -25.07
C TRP A 67 11.32 -33.47 -23.91
N SER A 68 10.61 -34.58 -24.19
CA SER A 68 10.01 -35.41 -23.15
C SER A 68 11.04 -36.08 -22.23
N ALA A 69 12.29 -36.25 -22.68
CA ALA A 69 13.37 -36.85 -21.90
C ALA A 69 14.13 -35.82 -21.02
N MET A 70 13.94 -34.53 -21.28
CA MET A 70 14.63 -33.44 -20.57
C MET A 70 13.86 -33.02 -19.32
N ALA A 71 14.54 -32.39 -18.37
CA ALA A 71 13.92 -31.85 -17.17
C ALA A 71 13.01 -30.64 -17.49
N GLU A 72 11.96 -30.47 -16.70
CA GLU A 72 11.17 -29.24 -16.71
C GLU A 72 12.01 -28.06 -16.19
N GLY A 73 11.81 -26.88 -16.77
CA GLY A 73 12.59 -25.67 -16.48
C GLY A 73 14.01 -25.65 -17.06
N ALA A 74 14.47 -26.76 -17.66
CA ALA A 74 15.74 -26.81 -18.36
C ALA A 74 15.71 -25.99 -19.66
N LEU A 75 16.89 -25.62 -20.15
CA LEU A 75 17.07 -25.01 -21.46
C LEU A 75 17.25 -26.11 -22.51
N ALA A 76 16.39 -26.15 -23.52
CA ALA A 76 16.60 -26.95 -24.71
C ALA A 76 17.25 -26.08 -25.79
N ALA A 77 18.52 -26.33 -26.10
CA ALA A 77 19.25 -25.62 -27.14
C ALA A 77 19.37 -26.48 -28.40
N TYR A 78 18.94 -25.98 -29.55
CA TYR A 78 19.07 -26.70 -30.82
C TYR A 78 20.43 -26.40 -31.46
N GLN A 79 21.31 -27.40 -31.49
CA GLN A 79 22.70 -27.27 -31.94
C GLN A 79 23.10 -28.49 -32.78
N ASP A 80 23.78 -28.26 -33.91
CA ASP A 80 24.25 -29.32 -34.82
C ASP A 80 23.17 -30.35 -35.21
N GLY A 81 21.93 -29.87 -35.38
CA GLY A 81 20.80 -30.71 -35.78
C GLY A 81 20.13 -31.50 -34.64
N ALA A 82 20.58 -31.33 -33.40
CA ALA A 82 20.05 -32.03 -32.22
C ALA A 82 19.69 -31.07 -31.07
N TRP A 83 18.80 -31.52 -30.20
CA TRP A 83 18.49 -30.82 -28.96
C TRP A 83 19.49 -31.20 -27.87
N VAL A 84 20.07 -30.19 -27.23
CA VAL A 84 20.97 -30.33 -26.08
C VAL A 84 20.27 -29.75 -24.85
N GLU A 85 20.19 -30.55 -23.79
CA GLU A 85 19.69 -30.10 -22.49
C GLU A 85 20.77 -29.34 -21.74
N ILE A 86 20.43 -28.16 -21.23
CA ILE A 86 21.27 -27.40 -20.30
C ILE A 86 20.47 -27.10 -19.04
N VAL A 87 20.86 -27.74 -17.94
CA VAL A 87 20.25 -27.50 -16.62
C VAL A 87 20.70 -26.14 -16.08
N PRO A 88 19.77 -25.21 -15.79
CA PRO A 88 20.12 -23.90 -15.26
C PRO A 88 20.54 -23.95 -13.80
N ALA A 89 21.46 -23.04 -13.43
CA ALA A 89 21.83 -22.82 -12.04
C ALA A 89 21.17 -21.54 -11.51
N LYS A 90 20.93 -21.50 -10.19
CA LYS A 90 20.33 -20.34 -9.52
C LYS A 90 21.06 -19.04 -9.88
N GLY A 91 20.30 -18.02 -10.25
CA GLY A 91 20.81 -16.69 -10.61
C GLY A 91 21.08 -16.48 -12.11
N TRP A 92 20.90 -17.51 -12.94
CA TRP A 92 20.92 -17.37 -14.39
C TRP A 92 19.81 -16.44 -14.88
N ARG A 93 20.05 -15.76 -15.99
CA ARG A 93 19.15 -14.77 -16.59
C ARG A 93 18.95 -15.11 -18.05
N ALA A 94 17.71 -15.05 -18.51
CA ALA A 94 17.33 -15.29 -19.90
C ALA A 94 16.38 -14.18 -20.34
N PHE A 95 16.63 -13.58 -21.50
CA PHE A 95 15.63 -12.78 -22.18
C PHE A 95 14.71 -13.74 -22.95
N ILE A 96 13.40 -13.60 -22.80
CA ILE A 96 12.41 -14.41 -23.50
C ILE A 96 11.79 -13.55 -24.59
N GLU A 97 11.99 -13.96 -25.85
CA GLU A 97 11.71 -13.14 -27.02
C GLU A 97 10.22 -12.91 -27.24
N ASP A 98 9.38 -13.94 -27.07
CA ASP A 98 7.93 -13.85 -27.25
C ASP A 98 7.23 -13.00 -26.17
N GLU A 99 7.78 -12.97 -24.95
CA GLU A 99 7.29 -12.16 -23.83
C GLU A 99 7.93 -10.76 -23.76
N ALA A 100 9.00 -10.53 -24.52
CA ALA A 100 9.85 -9.34 -24.42
C ALA A 100 10.32 -9.04 -22.97
N ALA A 101 10.61 -10.08 -22.18
CA ALA A 101 10.84 -9.98 -20.75
C ALA A 101 12.12 -10.69 -20.29
N LEU A 102 12.73 -10.18 -19.21
CA LEU A 102 13.87 -10.84 -18.56
C LEU A 102 13.37 -11.76 -17.43
N ARG A 103 13.75 -13.03 -17.48
CA ARG A 103 13.50 -14.00 -16.42
C ARG A 103 14.80 -14.38 -15.69
N ILE A 104 14.67 -14.65 -14.39
CA ILE A 104 15.76 -15.16 -13.54
C ILE A 104 15.39 -16.55 -13.01
N PHE A 105 16.32 -17.50 -13.12
CA PHE A 105 16.15 -18.82 -12.52
C PHE A 105 16.39 -18.77 -11.01
N GLY A 106 15.34 -18.98 -10.22
CA GLY A 106 15.36 -18.93 -8.75
C GLY A 106 15.96 -20.17 -8.08
N GLY A 107 16.19 -21.24 -8.84
CA GLY A 107 16.67 -22.55 -8.37
C GLY A 107 15.64 -23.67 -8.53
N LEU A 108 14.36 -23.32 -8.68
CA LEU A 108 13.27 -24.24 -9.02
C LEU A 108 12.65 -23.82 -10.35
N ASP A 109 12.28 -22.54 -10.45
CA ASP A 109 11.57 -22.00 -11.61
C ASP A 109 12.20 -20.71 -12.16
N TRP A 110 11.82 -20.37 -13.39
CA TRP A 110 12.13 -19.09 -14.05
C TRP A 110 11.05 -18.06 -13.73
N ALA A 111 11.40 -17.06 -12.92
CA ALA A 111 10.50 -15.96 -12.56
C ALA A 111 10.81 -14.71 -13.37
N VAL A 112 9.78 -13.98 -13.81
CA VAL A 112 9.95 -12.67 -14.43
C VAL A 112 10.48 -11.69 -13.39
N LEU A 113 11.52 -10.94 -13.76
CA LEU A 113 12.06 -9.91 -12.89
C LEU A 113 11.00 -8.81 -12.67
N GLY A 114 10.51 -8.67 -11.44
CA GLY A 114 9.64 -7.56 -11.04
C GLY A 114 8.15 -7.86 -10.95
N GLU A 115 7.68 -9.09 -11.23
CA GLU A 115 6.25 -9.43 -11.05
C GLU A 115 5.81 -9.42 -9.59
N THR A 116 6.66 -9.92 -8.67
CA THR A 116 6.43 -9.83 -7.23
C THR A 116 7.69 -9.32 -6.55
N GLN A 117 7.64 -8.07 -6.11
CA GLN A 117 8.72 -7.44 -5.38
C GLN A 117 8.43 -7.50 -3.89
N GLU A 118 9.27 -8.18 -3.11
CA GLU A 118 9.08 -8.28 -1.66
C GLU A 118 9.23 -6.92 -0.96
N ARG A 119 10.12 -6.06 -1.47
CA ARG A 119 10.43 -4.74 -0.93
C ARG A 119 10.85 -3.74 -2.00
N LEU A 120 10.36 -2.50 -1.91
CA LEU A 120 10.70 -1.38 -2.78
C LEU A 120 10.97 -0.11 -1.95
N GLY A 121 12.19 0.41 -2.08
CA GLY A 121 12.63 1.64 -1.42
C GLY A 121 12.97 2.73 -2.42
N LEU A 122 12.38 3.92 -2.27
CA LEU A 122 12.72 5.12 -3.04
C LEU A 122 13.47 6.10 -2.12
N ASN A 123 14.75 6.36 -2.42
CA ASN A 123 15.68 7.17 -1.60
C ASN A 123 15.83 6.69 -0.13
N THR A 124 15.44 5.45 0.17
CA THR A 124 15.56 4.83 1.49
C THR A 124 15.50 3.31 1.38
N THR A 125 15.90 2.61 2.43
CA THR A 125 15.84 1.14 2.49
C THR A 125 14.48 0.70 3.04
N ALA A 126 13.78 -0.17 2.31
CA ALA A 126 12.55 -0.80 2.77
C ALA A 126 12.82 -1.93 3.80
N SER A 127 11.90 -2.11 4.75
CA SER A 127 12.01 -3.09 5.84
C SER A 127 10.93 -4.18 5.74
N ASP A 128 10.98 -5.20 6.61
CA ASP A 128 9.90 -6.22 6.69
C ASP A 128 8.54 -5.63 7.07
N THR A 129 8.56 -4.52 7.80
CA THR A 129 7.35 -3.78 8.21
C THR A 129 6.92 -2.80 7.12
N ASN A 130 7.85 -1.96 6.63
CA ASN A 130 7.60 -0.98 5.58
C ASN A 130 8.16 -1.50 4.26
N ARG A 131 7.43 -2.43 3.64
CA ARG A 131 7.86 -3.07 2.39
C ARG A 131 7.88 -2.10 1.21
N LEU A 132 7.00 -1.11 1.22
CA LEU A 132 7.12 0.08 0.37
C LEU A 132 7.57 1.25 1.24
N ALA A 133 8.76 1.80 0.97
CA ALA A 133 9.30 2.93 1.71
C ALA A 133 9.70 4.05 0.75
N VAL A 134 9.19 5.25 0.98
CA VAL A 134 9.41 6.41 0.11
C VAL A 134 9.94 7.56 0.95
N LYS A 135 11.10 8.10 0.57
CA LYS A 135 11.72 9.28 1.19
C LYS A 135 11.89 10.38 0.13
N SER A 136 10.81 11.13 -0.08
CA SER A 136 10.73 12.21 -1.07
C SER A 136 9.93 13.38 -0.51
N ASP A 137 10.01 14.54 -1.16
CA ASP A 137 9.20 15.72 -0.82
C ASP A 137 7.72 15.51 -1.16
N ALA A 138 7.42 14.69 -2.19
CA ALA A 138 6.06 14.34 -2.61
C ALA A 138 6.00 12.93 -3.21
N ALA A 139 4.82 12.32 -3.16
CA ALA A 139 4.48 11.07 -3.85
C ALA A 139 3.13 11.25 -4.57
N LEU A 140 3.14 11.17 -5.91
CA LEU A 140 1.95 11.28 -6.75
C LEU A 140 1.43 9.89 -7.12
N LEU A 141 0.15 9.64 -6.88
CA LEU A 141 -0.60 8.51 -7.40
C LEU A 141 -1.63 9.07 -8.40
N SER A 142 -1.55 8.67 -9.67
CA SER A 142 -2.42 9.16 -10.73
C SER A 142 -3.23 8.04 -11.36
N HIS A 143 -4.31 8.41 -12.04
CA HIS A 143 -5.09 7.50 -12.87
C HIS A 143 -4.28 7.05 -14.09
N ASP A 144 -4.67 5.91 -14.67
CA ASP A 144 -4.11 5.41 -15.91
C ASP A 144 -4.70 6.17 -17.10
N ASP A 145 -3.85 6.92 -17.78
CA ASP A 145 -4.11 7.66 -19.01
C ASP A 145 -3.36 7.05 -20.22
N VAL A 146 -2.65 5.93 -20.05
CA VAL A 146 -1.80 5.29 -21.06
C VAL A 146 -2.44 4.06 -21.67
N THR A 147 -3.12 3.22 -20.88
CA THR A 147 -3.99 2.16 -21.41
C THR A 147 -5.40 2.72 -21.63
N PRO A 148 -6.40 2.02 -22.23
CA PRO A 148 -7.79 2.50 -22.15
C PRO A 148 -8.28 2.40 -20.70
N GLY A 149 -7.79 3.31 -19.86
CA GLY A 149 -8.02 3.39 -18.43
C GLY A 149 -9.38 3.99 -18.12
N SER A 150 -9.88 3.70 -16.92
CA SER A 150 -11.17 4.23 -16.46
C SER A 150 -11.12 5.71 -16.07
N GLY A 151 -9.93 6.29 -15.92
CA GLY A 151 -9.74 7.62 -15.31
C GLY A 151 -9.89 7.62 -13.78
N ASP A 152 -10.26 6.50 -13.15
CA ASP A 152 -10.36 6.39 -11.71
C ASP A 152 -8.98 6.14 -11.07
N ALA A 153 -8.75 6.75 -9.90
CA ALA A 153 -7.63 6.41 -9.02
C ALA A 153 -8.16 6.08 -7.62
N ARG A 154 -7.76 4.92 -7.07
CA ARG A 154 -8.20 4.45 -5.76
C ARG A 154 -7.01 3.87 -4.99
N GLN A 155 -6.94 4.16 -3.69
CA GLN A 155 -6.04 3.49 -2.76
C GLN A 155 -6.88 2.59 -1.84
N MET A 156 -6.74 1.28 -2.01
CA MET A 156 -7.47 0.30 -1.20
C MET A 156 -6.59 -0.15 -0.04
N ILE A 157 -7.06 0.05 1.18
CA ILE A 157 -6.41 -0.43 2.40
C ILE A 157 -7.35 -1.45 3.03
N ASN A 158 -6.96 -2.73 2.98
CA ASN A 158 -7.77 -3.82 3.49
C ASN A 158 -7.30 -4.27 4.88
N LYS A 159 -8.24 -4.65 5.74
CA LYS A 159 -7.96 -5.28 7.04
C LYS A 159 -8.57 -6.68 7.07
N SER A 160 -7.97 -7.59 7.83
CA SER A 160 -8.37 -9.01 7.82
C SER A 160 -9.63 -9.32 8.64
N ALA A 161 -10.02 -8.42 9.54
CA ALA A 161 -11.19 -8.57 10.41
C ALA A 161 -11.60 -7.20 10.99
N GLU A 162 -12.78 -7.14 11.62
CA GLU A 162 -13.38 -5.90 12.16
C GLU A 162 -12.49 -5.23 13.21
N GLU A 163 -11.87 -6.01 14.11
CA GLU A 163 -11.03 -5.49 15.19
C GLU A 163 -9.63 -5.02 14.74
N LYS A 164 -9.30 -5.17 13.45
CA LYS A 164 -8.01 -4.74 12.90
C LYS A 164 -8.07 -3.29 12.43
N THR A 165 -6.89 -2.75 12.08
CA THR A 165 -6.75 -1.38 11.63
C THR A 165 -6.41 -1.31 10.14
N ALA A 166 -7.14 -0.49 9.40
CA ALA A 166 -6.82 -0.05 8.05
C ALA A 166 -6.86 1.48 8.02
N SER A 167 -5.71 2.14 7.98
CA SER A 167 -5.61 3.58 8.24
C SER A 167 -4.44 4.26 7.54
N VAL A 168 -4.47 5.60 7.56
CA VAL A 168 -3.35 6.46 7.17
C VAL A 168 -2.88 7.23 8.41
N VAL A 169 -1.58 7.17 8.71
CA VAL A 169 -0.96 7.80 9.89
C VAL A 169 -0.09 8.98 9.46
N PHE A 170 -0.30 10.13 10.10
CA PHE A 170 0.50 11.34 9.95
C PHE A 170 1.45 11.46 11.14
N GLN A 171 2.73 11.73 10.87
CA GLN A 171 3.79 11.70 11.87
C GLN A 171 4.66 12.96 11.85
N THR A 172 5.30 13.25 12.99
CA THR A 172 6.41 14.20 13.09
C THR A 172 7.53 13.52 13.86
N ALA A 173 8.75 13.51 13.30
CA ALA A 173 9.92 12.88 13.90
C ALA A 173 9.62 11.44 14.41
N TRP A 174 9.02 10.60 13.55
CA TRP A 174 8.66 9.20 13.85
C TRP A 174 7.61 9.00 14.93
N SER A 175 6.90 10.06 15.33
CA SER A 175 5.84 10.00 16.34
C SER A 175 4.50 10.37 15.73
N GLY A 176 3.50 9.49 15.91
CA GLY A 176 2.13 9.68 15.39
C GLY A 176 1.46 10.94 15.93
N ARG A 177 0.75 11.66 15.07
CA ARG A 177 0.04 12.91 15.41
C ARG A 177 -1.44 12.85 15.04
N ALA A 178 -1.75 12.27 13.90
CA ALA A 178 -3.12 12.03 13.46
C ALA A 178 -3.20 10.69 12.73
N GLU A 179 -4.35 10.04 12.80
CA GLU A 179 -4.63 8.82 12.05
C GLU A 179 -6.11 8.79 11.72
N PHE A 180 -6.44 8.49 10.46
CA PHE A 180 -7.81 8.23 10.04
C PHE A 180 -7.95 6.88 9.35
N GLY A 181 -9.13 6.28 9.46
CA GLY A 181 -9.45 5.02 8.81
C GLY A 181 -10.41 4.16 9.63
N LEU A 182 -10.33 2.86 9.43
CA LEU A 182 -11.06 1.84 10.18
C LEU A 182 -10.17 1.42 11.35
N ASN A 183 -10.39 1.96 12.55
CA ASN A 183 -9.45 1.87 13.66
C ASN A 183 -9.96 0.92 14.77
N GLY A 184 -9.83 -0.40 14.55
CA GLY A 184 -10.30 -1.41 15.50
C GLY A 184 -11.82 -1.60 15.50
N ASP A 185 -12.47 -1.12 14.44
CA ASP A 185 -13.89 -1.19 14.12
C ASP A 185 -14.04 -0.95 12.60
N ASP A 186 -15.19 -1.21 12.01
CA ASP A 186 -15.54 -0.81 10.63
C ASP A 186 -16.18 0.59 10.55
N ASP A 187 -16.41 1.26 11.68
CA ASP A 187 -16.69 2.69 11.69
C ASP A 187 -15.46 3.47 11.17
N PHE A 188 -15.70 4.49 10.34
CA PHE A 188 -14.63 5.40 9.94
C PHE A 188 -14.37 6.38 11.08
N SER A 189 -13.11 6.51 11.51
CA SER A 189 -12.74 7.39 12.61
C SER A 189 -11.53 8.25 12.29
N LEU A 190 -11.41 9.37 13.00
CA LEU A 190 -10.24 10.24 13.03
C LEU A 190 -9.81 10.38 14.48
N LYS A 191 -8.56 10.02 14.76
CA LYS A 191 -7.93 10.19 16.07
C LYS A 191 -6.67 11.04 15.97
N VAL A 192 -6.37 11.75 17.07
CA VAL A 192 -5.20 12.61 17.19
C VAL A 192 -4.42 12.30 18.46
N SER A 193 -3.12 12.56 18.44
CA SER A 193 -2.23 12.34 19.57
C SER A 193 -1.21 13.48 19.70
N ALA A 194 -0.96 13.92 20.92
CA ALA A 194 0.08 14.90 21.22
C ALA A 194 1.48 14.28 21.29
N ASN A 195 1.59 13.00 21.63
CA ASN A 195 2.84 12.30 21.96
C ASN A 195 3.06 11.00 21.17
N GLY A 196 2.09 10.57 20.35
CA GLY A 196 2.13 9.32 19.60
C GLY A 196 1.77 8.07 20.41
N ALA A 197 1.48 8.21 21.70
CA ALA A 197 1.11 7.12 22.60
C ALA A 197 -0.35 7.25 23.08
N ASP A 198 -0.74 8.44 23.51
CA ASP A 198 -2.09 8.74 23.97
C ASP A 198 -2.95 9.23 22.82
N TRP A 199 -3.92 8.41 22.41
CA TRP A 199 -4.80 8.71 21.29
C TRP A 199 -6.18 9.17 21.78
N ARG A 200 -6.72 10.19 21.10
CA ARG A 200 -8.06 10.71 21.36
C ARG A 200 -8.86 10.67 20.07
N GLU A 201 -10.02 10.03 20.11
CA GLU A 201 -10.95 10.01 18.98
C GLU A 201 -11.62 11.38 18.86
N ALA A 202 -11.32 12.06 17.75
CA ALA A 202 -11.85 13.40 17.46
C ALA A 202 -13.22 13.30 16.78
N ALA A 203 -13.36 12.38 15.82
CA ALA A 203 -14.61 12.13 15.10
C ALA A 203 -14.76 10.65 14.75
N ARG A 204 -16.01 10.20 14.68
CA ARG A 204 -16.39 8.86 14.23
C ARG A 204 -17.66 8.94 13.40
N PHE A 205 -17.71 8.15 12.34
CA PHE A 205 -18.82 8.04 11.41
C PHE A 205 -19.31 6.59 11.42
N ALA A 206 -20.53 6.38 11.90
CA ALA A 206 -21.08 5.06 12.09
C ALA A 206 -21.35 4.37 10.75
N LYS A 207 -20.88 3.13 10.60
CA LYS A 207 -21.08 2.33 9.38
C LYS A 207 -22.55 2.05 9.06
N ALA A 208 -23.38 1.95 10.10
CA ALA A 208 -24.77 1.52 10.00
C ALA A 208 -25.70 2.60 9.41
N ASP A 209 -25.44 3.88 9.70
CA ASP A 209 -26.34 4.97 9.33
C ASP A 209 -25.62 6.28 8.89
N GLY A 210 -24.29 6.27 8.82
CA GLY A 210 -23.48 7.41 8.40
C GLY A 210 -23.46 8.59 9.37
N LYS A 211 -23.99 8.44 10.60
CA LYS A 211 -24.02 9.54 11.57
C LYS A 211 -22.64 9.83 12.13
N ALA A 212 -22.33 11.12 12.26
CA ALA A 212 -21.11 11.61 12.88
C ALA A 212 -21.28 11.79 14.40
N SER A 213 -20.25 11.42 15.16
CA SER A 213 -20.11 11.72 16.58
C SER A 213 -18.74 12.32 16.86
N PHE A 214 -18.64 13.15 17.91
CA PHE A 214 -17.41 13.83 18.32
C PHE A 214 -17.09 13.50 19.79
N PRO A 215 -16.45 12.35 20.08
CA PRO A 215 -16.23 11.88 21.44
C PRO A 215 -15.39 12.83 22.30
N SER A 216 -14.44 13.53 21.67
CA SER A 216 -13.62 14.56 22.34
C SER A 216 -14.31 15.93 22.44
N GLY A 217 -15.56 16.03 21.96
CA GLY A 217 -16.34 17.26 21.93
C GLY A 217 -15.86 18.29 20.91
N LEU A 218 -16.60 19.40 20.83
CA LEU A 218 -16.27 20.54 19.98
C LEU A 218 -15.76 21.70 20.84
N LYS A 219 -14.86 22.52 20.31
CA LYS A 219 -14.37 23.75 20.95
C LYS A 219 -14.61 24.95 20.06
N HIS A 220 -14.98 26.07 20.68
CA HIS A 220 -15.07 27.34 19.99
C HIS A 220 -13.66 27.84 19.65
N PRO A 221 -13.36 28.20 18.38
CA PRO A 221 -11.99 28.43 17.92
C PRO A 221 -11.32 29.62 18.62
N GLU A 222 -12.07 30.68 18.91
CA GLU A 222 -11.51 31.90 19.51
C GLU A 222 -11.42 31.84 21.03
N THR A 223 -12.39 31.18 21.68
CA THR A 223 -12.51 31.22 23.16
C THR A 223 -12.00 29.94 23.81
N GLY A 224 -11.80 28.87 23.04
CA GLY A 224 -11.41 27.55 23.53
C GLY A 224 -12.49 26.85 24.39
N PHE A 225 -13.65 27.47 24.62
CA PHE A 225 -14.72 26.88 25.41
C PHE A 225 -15.35 25.70 24.67
N ALA A 226 -15.67 24.65 25.42
CA ALA A 226 -16.38 23.50 24.87
C ALA A 226 -17.77 23.94 24.38
N ILE A 227 -18.09 23.63 23.12
CA ILE A 227 -19.41 23.85 22.56
C ILE A 227 -20.29 22.69 23.05
N ARG A 228 -21.27 23.02 23.90
CA ARG A 228 -22.38 22.13 24.22
C ARG A 228 -23.51 22.51 23.25
N SER A 229 -23.89 21.59 22.38
CA SER A 229 -24.69 21.78 21.16
C SER A 229 -25.89 22.73 21.29
N ILE A 230 -26.09 23.60 20.29
CA ILE A 230 -27.41 24.10 19.89
C ILE A 230 -27.92 23.13 18.81
N LEU A 231 -29.00 22.41 19.10
CA LEU A 231 -29.76 21.59 18.15
C LEU A 231 -30.89 22.45 17.56
N PRO A 232 -30.83 22.90 16.29
CA PRO A 232 -32.03 23.36 15.62
C PRO A 232 -32.92 22.14 15.33
N VAL A 233 -34.11 22.07 15.93
CA VAL A 233 -35.14 21.09 15.59
C VAL A 233 -35.91 21.61 14.38
N PRO A 234 -35.85 20.95 13.20
CA PRO A 234 -36.76 21.26 12.11
C PRO A 234 -38.16 20.80 12.50
N GLY A 235 -39.12 21.73 12.56
CA GLY A 235 -40.53 21.37 12.69
C GLY A 235 -41.00 20.65 11.43
N ALA A 236 -41.53 19.44 11.57
CA ALA A 236 -42.09 18.66 10.46
C ALA A 236 -43.46 19.20 10.03
N THR A 237 -43.50 20.39 9.44
CA THR A 237 -44.62 20.81 8.57
C THR A 237 -44.09 21.73 7.48
N VAL A 238 -44.29 21.34 6.23
CA VAL A 238 -43.82 21.96 4.97
C VAL A 238 -44.26 23.44 4.79
N TRP A 239 -45.07 23.99 5.69
CA TRP A 239 -45.68 25.32 5.54
C TRP A 239 -45.40 26.34 6.66
N SER A 240 -44.47 26.09 7.59
CA SER A 240 -44.03 27.14 8.53
C SER A 240 -42.51 27.14 8.73
N ARG A 241 -41.83 28.14 8.16
CA ARG A 241 -40.45 28.46 8.52
C ARG A 241 -40.46 29.22 9.86
N SER A 242 -40.51 28.51 10.97
CA SER A 242 -40.37 29.11 12.30
C SER A 242 -39.57 28.20 13.23
N ILE A 243 -38.69 28.82 14.01
CA ILE A 243 -37.97 28.17 15.11
C ILE A 243 -38.99 27.89 16.22
N ALA A 244 -39.21 26.63 16.58
CA ALA A 244 -40.19 26.27 17.61
C ALA A 244 -39.71 26.61 19.04
N SER A 245 -38.40 26.59 19.31
CA SER A 245 -37.82 27.09 20.57
C SER A 245 -36.30 27.26 20.48
N MET A 246 -35.76 28.28 21.15
CA MET A 246 -34.34 28.39 21.51
C MET A 246 -34.18 28.12 23.01
N SER A 247 -33.50 27.03 23.38
CA SER A 247 -33.08 26.81 24.77
C SER A 247 -31.57 27.02 24.90
N ARG A 248 -31.19 28.08 25.62
CA ARG A 248 -29.82 28.35 26.04
C ARG A 248 -29.55 27.51 27.29
N VAL A 249 -28.75 26.44 27.22
CA VAL A 249 -28.13 25.89 28.43
C VAL A 249 -26.91 26.73 28.74
N THR A 250 -27.14 27.94 29.23
CA THR A 250 -26.13 28.64 30.01
C THR A 250 -25.96 27.86 31.30
N SER A 251 -24.81 27.24 31.53
CA SER A 251 -24.31 27.23 32.90
C SER A 251 -23.99 28.69 33.22
N ALA A 252 -24.99 29.43 33.66
CA ALA A 252 -24.71 30.59 34.47
C ALA A 252 -23.81 30.06 35.59
N ARG A 253 -22.56 30.51 35.67
CA ARG A 253 -21.96 30.64 36.99
C ARG A 253 -22.95 31.49 37.75
N ALA A 254 -23.78 30.86 38.57
CA ALA A 254 -24.47 31.52 39.64
C ALA A 254 -23.37 32.06 40.55
N TRP A 255 -22.88 33.26 40.25
CA TRP A 255 -22.33 34.09 41.29
C TRP A 255 -23.46 34.26 42.32
N PRO A 256 -23.24 33.93 43.60
CA PRO A 256 -24.29 33.96 44.61
C PRO A 256 -24.66 35.42 44.91
N ARG A 257 -25.47 36.04 44.05
CA ARG A 257 -25.94 37.43 44.20
C ARG A 257 -27.28 37.55 44.91
N SER A 258 -27.76 36.52 45.61
CA SER A 258 -29.05 36.56 46.30
C SER A 258 -29.00 36.44 47.83
N GLN A 259 -27.84 36.19 48.46
CA GLN A 259 -27.70 36.27 49.92
C GLN A 259 -27.02 37.56 50.40
N ALA A 260 -25.99 38.05 49.71
CA ALA A 260 -25.30 39.29 50.09
C ALA A 260 -26.18 40.55 49.92
N CYS A 261 -26.98 40.64 48.85
CA CYS A 261 -27.92 41.77 48.66
C CYS A 261 -29.10 41.75 49.65
N ARG A 262 -29.60 40.57 50.06
CA ARG A 262 -30.67 40.49 51.07
C ARG A 262 -30.16 40.84 52.47
N ALA A 263 -28.95 40.41 52.84
CA ALA A 263 -28.34 40.77 54.11
C ALA A 263 -27.95 42.26 54.21
N ALA A 264 -27.52 42.87 53.10
CA ALA A 264 -27.24 44.30 53.04
C ALA A 264 -28.53 45.15 53.10
N CYS A 265 -29.59 44.72 52.41
CA CYS A 265 -30.87 45.43 52.41
C CYS A 265 -31.63 45.29 53.75
N SER A 266 -31.58 44.11 54.40
CA SER A 266 -32.18 43.91 55.73
C SER A 266 -31.44 44.65 56.85
N ARG A 267 -30.10 44.75 56.79
CA ARG A 267 -29.33 45.61 57.70
C ARG A 267 -29.64 47.09 57.53
N TRP A 268 -29.91 47.53 56.30
CA TRP A 268 -30.26 48.93 56.02
C TRP A 268 -31.70 49.27 56.48
N GLN A 269 -32.65 48.35 56.29
CA GLN A 269 -34.03 48.51 56.81
C GLN A 269 -34.12 48.39 58.34
N ALA A 270 -33.26 47.59 58.99
CA ALA A 270 -33.20 47.52 60.45
C ALA A 270 -32.57 48.78 61.08
N ARG A 271 -31.58 49.40 60.42
CA ARG A 271 -30.96 50.67 60.88
C ARG A 271 -31.86 51.90 60.71
N SER A 272 -32.77 51.89 59.74
CA SER A 272 -33.70 53.01 59.51
C SER A 272 -34.94 52.97 60.41
N ARG A 273 -35.25 51.84 61.05
CA ARG A 273 -36.35 51.73 62.03
C ARG A 273 -35.95 52.03 63.47
N THR A 274 -34.65 52.03 63.81
CA THR A 274 -34.16 52.35 65.16
C THR A 274 -33.81 53.82 65.36
N SER A 275 -33.91 54.68 64.35
CA SER A 275 -33.60 56.12 64.44
C SER A 275 -34.82 57.05 64.58
N SER A 276 -36.04 56.53 64.75
CA SER A 276 -37.27 57.34 64.76
C SER A 276 -38.11 57.27 66.05
N SER A 277 -37.53 56.87 67.18
CA SER A 277 -38.20 56.99 68.48
C SER A 277 -37.17 57.09 69.60
N THR A 278 -36.87 58.31 70.07
CA THR A 278 -36.60 58.71 71.48
C THR A 278 -36.08 60.16 71.50
N THR A 279 -36.97 61.14 71.63
CA THR A 279 -36.80 62.37 72.45
C THR A 279 -38.18 63.02 72.53
N PRO A 280 -38.64 63.37 73.74
CA PRO A 280 -38.45 64.74 74.22
C PRO A 280 -37.38 64.86 75.29
#